data_AF-A0A7W9KDV0-F1
#
_entry.id   AF-A0A7W9KDV0-F1
#
_cell.length_a   1.000
_cell.length_b   1.000
_cell.length_c   1.000
_cell.angle_alpha   90.00
_cell.angle_beta   90.00
_cell.angle_gamma   90.00
#
_symmetry.space_group_name_H-M   'P 1'
#
loop_
_entity.id
_entity.type
_entity.pdbx_description
1 polymer ?
#
loop_
_entity_poly.entity_id
_entity_poly.type
_entity_poly.pdbx_seq_one_letter_code
_entity_poly.pdbx_strand_id
1 'polypeptide(L)'
;MPKKTVQQMMLRRAKRKYDNMLTCVEALVSTLPLAEKEIRRMNPRVKGRSYRLASQDDLLKLVAGVRDKLIGFAEDCKKHETKLTTQDWTV
;
A
#
# COMPACT_ATOMS: atom_id res chain seq x y z
N MET A 1 -10.43 -36.19 8.34
CA MET A 1 -10.17 -35.31 7.16
C MET A 1 -8.69 -35.36 6.82
N PRO A 2 -8.26 -35.49 5.55
CA PRO A 2 -6.85 -35.59 5.21
C PRO A 2 -6.15 -34.25 5.48
N LYS A 3 -5.04 -34.27 6.24
CA LYS A 3 -4.28 -33.07 6.63
C LYS A 3 -3.85 -32.21 5.42
N LYS A 4 -3.60 -32.83 4.27
CA LYS A 4 -3.26 -32.16 3.00
C LYS A 4 -4.36 -31.22 2.49
N THR A 5 -5.63 -31.54 2.70
CA THR A 5 -6.77 -30.74 2.21
C THR A 5 -6.94 -29.45 3.01
N VAL A 6 -6.63 -29.47 4.32
CA VAL A 6 -6.69 -28.29 5.19
C VAL A 6 -5.55 -27.33 4.88
N GLN A 7 -4.33 -27.83 4.68
CA GLN A 7 -3.16 -27.00 4.30
C GLN A 7 -3.39 -26.28 2.96
N GLN A 8 -3.90 -26.98 1.94
CA GLN A 8 -4.24 -26.36 0.65
C GLN A 8 -5.31 -25.27 0.80
N MET A 9 -6.29 -25.48 1.68
CA MET A 9 -7.34 -24.49 1.93
C MET A 9 -6.80 -23.25 2.67
N MET A 10 -5.88 -23.44 3.62
CA MET A 10 -5.19 -22.34 4.31
C MET A 10 -4.30 -21.53 3.35
N LEU A 11 -3.55 -22.20 2.47
CA LEU A 11 -2.72 -21.55 1.44
C LEU A 11 -3.57 -20.70 0.47
N ARG A 12 -4.70 -21.24 0.00
CA ARG A 12 -5.65 -20.48 -0.84
C ARG A 12 -6.21 -19.26 -0.13
N ARG A 13 -6.54 -19.38 1.17
CA ARG A 13 -7.02 -18.25 1.99
C ARG A 13 -5.93 -17.20 2.18
N ALA A 14 -4.68 -17.62 2.42
CA ALA A 14 -3.55 -16.71 2.56
C ALA A 14 -3.29 -15.94 1.26
N LYS A 15 -3.20 -16.64 0.12
CA LYS A 15 -3.04 -16.02 -1.22
C LYS A 15 -4.11 -14.97 -1.48
N ARG A 16 -5.39 -15.30 -1.28
CA ARG A 16 -6.50 -14.35 -1.46
C ARG A 16 -6.37 -13.09 -0.58
N LYS A 17 -5.85 -13.22 0.65
CA LYS A 17 -5.61 -12.06 1.52
C LYS A 17 -4.51 -11.16 0.95
N TYR A 18 -3.41 -11.73 0.46
CA TYR A 18 -2.32 -10.98 -0.16
C TYR A 18 -2.77 -10.31 -1.46
N ASP A 19 -3.53 -11.01 -2.32
CA ASP A 19 -4.11 -10.44 -3.54
C ASP A 19 -5.01 -9.22 -3.24
N ASN A 20 -5.85 -9.34 -2.22
CA ASN A 20 -6.71 -8.24 -1.77
C ASN A 20 -5.89 -7.06 -1.24
N MET A 21 -4.85 -7.33 -0.44
CA MET A 21 -3.95 -6.27 0.06
C MET A 21 -3.25 -5.54 -1.09
N LEU A 22 -2.72 -6.28 -2.07
CA LEU A 22 -2.08 -5.71 -3.26
C LEU A 22 -3.05 -4.82 -4.03
N THR A 23 -4.27 -5.30 -4.27
CA THR A 23 -5.32 -4.53 -4.96
C THR A 23 -5.63 -3.21 -4.22
N CYS A 24 -5.75 -3.25 -2.89
CA CYS A 24 -5.98 -2.04 -2.09
C CYS A 24 -4.80 -1.06 -2.18
N VAL A 25 -3.57 -1.56 -2.16
CA VAL A 25 -2.36 -0.73 -2.25
C VAL A 25 -2.25 -0.09 -3.62
N GLU A 26 -2.50 -0.83 -4.69
CA GLU A 26 -2.52 -0.32 -6.07
C GLU A 26 -3.58 0.77 -6.23
N ALA A 27 -4.77 0.57 -5.66
CA ALA A 27 -5.81 1.59 -5.65
C ALA A 27 -5.34 2.86 -4.91
N LEU A 28 -4.75 2.73 -3.72
CA LEU A 28 -4.23 3.89 -2.98
C LEU A 28 -3.13 4.62 -3.76
N VAL A 29 -2.15 3.89 -4.31
CA VAL A 29 -1.06 4.48 -5.11
C VAL A 29 -1.61 5.21 -6.33
N SER A 30 -2.67 4.69 -6.97
CA SER A 30 -3.31 5.36 -8.12
C SER A 30 -4.00 6.68 -7.76
N THR A 31 -4.39 6.88 -6.49
CA THR A 31 -5.02 8.12 -6.03
C THR A 31 -4.04 9.20 -5.59
N LEU A 32 -2.80 8.83 -5.24
CA LEU A 32 -1.78 9.79 -4.79
C LEU A 32 -1.48 10.91 -5.81
N PRO A 33 -1.42 10.67 -7.13
CA PRO A 33 -1.27 11.74 -8.11
C PRO A 33 -2.38 12.80 -8.07
N LEU A 34 -3.60 12.41 -7.71
CA LEU A 34 -4.70 13.36 -7.52
C LEU A 34 -4.45 14.25 -6.30
N ALA A 35 -3.98 13.65 -5.20
CA ALA A 35 -3.58 14.40 -4.01
C ALA A 35 -2.40 15.36 -4.30
N GLU A 36 -1.38 14.92 -5.04
CA GLU A 36 -0.26 15.79 -5.47
C GLU A 36 -0.75 16.96 -6.31
N LYS A 37 -1.69 16.72 -7.23
CA LYS A 37 -2.28 17.76 -8.08
C LYS A 37 -3.02 18.82 -7.27
N GLU A 38 -3.79 18.41 -6.26
CA GLU A 38 -4.49 19.33 -5.37
C GLU A 38 -3.51 20.09 -4.47
N ILE A 39 -2.46 19.45 -3.96
CA ILE A 39 -1.38 20.13 -3.23
C ILE A 39 -0.72 21.20 -4.11
N ARG A 40 -0.41 20.89 -5.37
CA ARG A 40 0.16 21.86 -6.32
C ARG A 40 -0.76 23.04 -6.62
N ARG A 41 -2.08 22.86 -6.49
CA ARG A 41 -3.10 23.90 -6.67
C ARG A 41 -3.34 24.74 -5.41
N MET A 42 -2.93 24.27 -4.23
CA MET A 42 -3.04 25.06 -3.01
C MET A 42 -2.25 26.37 -3.16
N ASN A 43 -2.96 27.49 -3.14
CA ASN A 43 -2.37 28.81 -3.19
C ASN A 43 -1.92 29.19 -1.77
N PRO A 44 -0.64 29.52 -1.52
CA PRO A 44 -0.15 29.87 -0.18
C PRO A 44 -0.77 31.16 0.40
N ARG A 45 -1.63 31.86 -0.36
CA ARG A 45 -2.27 33.13 0.02
C ARG A 45 -3.45 33.00 1.00
N VAL A 46 -3.45 32.02 1.90
CA VAL A 46 -4.44 32.00 3.00
C VAL A 46 -4.06 33.07 4.02
N LYS A 47 -4.43 34.32 3.72
CA LYS A 47 -4.42 35.43 4.69
C LYS A 47 -5.39 35.08 5.81
N GLY A 48 -4.86 34.84 6.99
CA GLY A 48 -5.62 34.83 8.24
C GLY A 48 -6.36 33.52 8.50
N ARG A 49 -5.63 32.51 8.98
CA ARG A 49 -5.91 31.83 10.26
C ARG A 49 -4.86 30.75 10.47
N SER A 50 -4.40 30.70 11.71
CA SER A 50 -3.25 29.99 12.25
C SER A 50 -3.42 28.47 12.27
N TYR A 51 -3.57 27.83 11.11
CA TYR A 51 -3.13 26.45 10.96
C TYR A 51 -1.73 26.52 10.36
N ARG A 52 -0.72 26.03 11.09
CA ARG A 52 0.59 25.70 10.51
C ARG A 52 0.36 24.57 9.51
N LEU A 53 -0.24 24.87 8.36
CA LEU A 53 -0.25 23.98 7.23
C LEU A 53 1.21 23.79 6.86
N ALA A 54 1.65 22.52 6.85
CA ALA A 54 2.96 22.18 6.32
C ALA A 54 3.11 22.83 4.94
N SER A 55 4.32 23.27 4.59
CA SER A 55 4.52 23.95 3.31
C SER A 55 4.08 23.03 2.18
N GLN A 56 3.75 23.61 1.02
CA GLN A 56 3.41 22.83 -0.17
C GLN A 56 4.47 21.77 -0.46
N ASP A 57 5.76 22.12 -0.29
CA ASP A 57 6.89 21.20 -0.45
C ASP A 57 6.90 20.09 0.59
N ASP A 58 6.58 20.39 1.86
CA ASP A 58 6.51 19.38 2.91
C ASP A 58 5.36 18.40 2.68
N LEU A 59 4.22 18.88 2.18
CA LEU A 59 3.09 18.04 1.79
C LEU A 59 3.44 17.14 0.60
N LEU A 60 4.13 17.67 -0.41
CA LEU A 60 4.62 16.87 -1.54
C LEU A 60 5.63 15.81 -1.09
N LYS A 61 6.56 16.15 -0.19
CA LYS A 61 7.50 15.17 0.40
C LYS A 61 6.77 14.08 1.19
N LEU A 62 5.73 14.45 1.93
CA LEU A 62 4.88 13.50 2.65
C LEU A 62 4.20 12.52 1.69
N VAL A 63 3.61 13.02 0.61
CA VAL A 63 2.95 12.17 -0.39
C VAL A 63 3.95 11.25 -1.08
N ALA A 64 5.12 11.76 -1.45
CA ALA A 64 6.20 10.93 -2.02
C ALA A 64 6.64 9.83 -1.04
N GLY A 65 6.87 10.17 0.23
CA GLY A 65 7.24 9.17 1.25
C GLY A 65 6.15 8.13 1.51
N VAL A 66 4.87 8.50 1.45
CA VAL A 66 3.75 7.55 1.52
C VAL A 66 3.73 6.64 0.30
N ARG A 67 3.95 7.19 -0.90
CA ARG A 67 4.04 6.41 -2.15
C ARG A 67 5.13 5.35 -2.05
N ASP A 68 6.33 5.72 -1.63
CA ASP A 68 7.46 4.80 -1.53
C ASP A 68 7.20 3.68 -0.53
N LYS A 69 6.59 4.01 0.63
CA LYS A 69 6.19 3.01 1.64
C LYS A 69 5.14 2.04 1.10
N LEU A 70 4.15 2.53 0.35
CA LEU A 70 3.11 1.69 -0.25
C LEU A 70 3.70 0.76 -1.32
N ILE A 71 4.62 1.25 -2.15
CA ILE A 71 5.33 0.44 -3.14
C ILE A 71 6.16 -0.65 -2.44
N GLY A 72 6.94 -0.29 -1.42
CA GLY A 72 7.72 -1.27 -0.66
C GLY A 72 6.86 -2.34 0.01
N PHE A 73 5.72 -1.93 0.59
CA PHE A 73 4.75 -2.87 1.16
C PHE A 73 4.16 -3.82 0.10
N ALA A 74 3.84 -3.32 -1.10
CA ALA A 74 3.37 -4.17 -2.20
C ALA A 74 4.42 -5.19 -2.64
N GLU A 75 5.70 -4.79 -2.72
CA GLU A 75 6.79 -5.72 -3.03
C GLU A 75 6.93 -6.81 -1.96
N ASP A 76 6.81 -6.45 -0.69
CA ASP A 76 6.89 -7.41 0.40
C ASP A 76 5.69 -8.37 0.40
N CYS A 77 4.48 -7.90 0.12
CA CYS A 77 3.32 -8.76 -0.11
C CYS A 77 3.58 -9.78 -1.24
N LYS A 78 4.15 -9.34 -2.38
CA LYS A 78 4.50 -10.23 -3.51
C LYS A 78 5.57 -11.26 -3.12
N LYS A 79 6.60 -10.86 -2.36
CA LYS A 79 7.63 -11.77 -1.85
C LYS A 79 7.03 -12.81 -0.91
N HIS A 80 6.13 -12.40 0.00
CA HIS A 80 5.47 -13.32 0.93
C HIS A 80 4.52 -14.29 0.21
N GLU A 81 3.76 -13.83 -0.78
CA GLU A 81 2.93 -14.70 -1.62
C GLU A 81 3.77 -15.72 -2.41
N THR A 82 4.90 -15.28 -2.97
CA THR A 82 5.84 -16.16 -3.68
C THR A 82 6.42 -17.21 -2.74
N LYS A 83 6.86 -16.83 -1.54
CA LYS A 83 7.34 -17.79 -0.52
C LYS A 83 6.24 -18.79 -0.14
N LEU A 84 5.01 -18.32 0.07
CA LEU A 84 3.86 -19.18 0.39
C LEU A 84 3.55 -20.21 -0.70
N THR A 85 3.78 -19.88 -1.97
CA THR A 85 3.44 -20.76 -3.10
C THR A 85 4.58 -21.66 -3.56
N THR A 86 5.83 -21.31 -3.27
CA THR A 86 7.02 -22.04 -3.73
C THR A 86 7.70 -22.87 -2.65
N GLN A 87 7.48 -22.55 -1.38
CA GLN A 87 8.07 -23.29 -0.28
C GLN A 87 7.28 -24.59 -0.04
N ASP A 88 7.99 -25.70 0.08
CA ASP A 88 7.37 -26.97 0.47
C ASP A 88 7.01 -26.90 1.96
N TRP A 89 5.72 -26.78 2.25
CA TRP A 89 5.18 -26.71 3.63
C TRP A 89 4.99 -28.12 4.19
N THR A 90 6.01 -28.97 4.10
CA THR A 90 6.06 -30.28 4.75
C THR A 90 6.43 -30.08 6.22
N VAL A 91 5.43 -30.19 7.09
CA VAL A 91 5.59 -30.43 8.54
C VAL A 91 5.14 -31.85 8.83
#